data_AF-A0A3N5P9A8-F1
#
_entry.id   AF-A0A3N5P9A8-F1
#
_cell.length_a   1.000
_cell.length_b   1.000
_cell.length_c   1.000
_cell.angle_alpha   90.00
_cell.angle_beta   90.00
_cell.angle_gamma   90.00
#
_symmetry.space_group_name_H-M   'P 1'
#
loop_
_entity.id
_entity.type
_entity.pdbx_description
1 polymer ?
#
loop_
_entity_poly.entity_id
_entity_poly.type
_entity_poly.pdbx_seq_one_letter_code
_entity_poly.pdbx_strand_id
1 'polypeptide(L)'
;MRRSEILWLAFEKFAIFFSFVLIFTLVLALLVAAYGAWLAREPLLSLKDGPICGTVTGLNTLLDDFENAVITRTIHISQTIPVQFQINLDRNITVDLTGNVPVNRPATMVLPGGGGQINGTVYMDLPSGMRLPIHMSLPVPVDQRLPVEMDVPVSIPLRETDLGGVIQQLRDLLAPLRLQELEATLKCRP
;
A
#
# COMPACT_ATOMS: atom_id res chain seq x y z
N MET A 1 -10.91 -53.54 96.68
CA MET A 1 -9.97 -53.48 95.54
C MET A 1 -10.66 -53.47 94.16
N ARG A 2 -11.97 -53.19 94.03
CA ARG A 2 -12.71 -53.25 92.74
C ARG A 2 -13.04 -51.89 92.08
N ARG A 3 -12.67 -50.77 92.71
CA ARG A 3 -13.06 -49.42 92.24
C ARG A 3 -12.03 -48.81 91.28
N SER A 4 -10.76 -49.22 91.39
CA SER A 4 -9.66 -48.75 90.53
C SER A 4 -9.71 -49.37 89.13
N GLU A 5 -10.16 -50.61 88.98
CA GLU A 5 -10.27 -51.29 87.68
C GLU A 5 -11.36 -50.66 86.79
N ILE A 6 -12.46 -50.19 87.40
CA ILE A 6 -13.55 -49.51 86.69
C ILE A 6 -13.11 -48.12 86.20
N LEU A 7 -12.32 -47.41 87.02
CA LEU A 7 -11.76 -46.11 86.65
C LEU A 7 -10.68 -46.23 85.56
N TRP A 8 -9.90 -47.32 85.57
CA TRP A 8 -8.90 -47.60 84.54
C TRP A 8 -9.55 -47.92 83.18
N LEU A 9 -10.58 -48.77 83.17
CA LEU A 9 -11.34 -49.09 81.96
C LEU A 9 -12.11 -47.87 81.41
N ALA A 10 -12.60 -46.98 82.27
CA ALA A 10 -13.23 -45.73 81.85
C ALA A 10 -12.23 -44.75 81.23
N PHE A 11 -11.01 -44.67 81.76
CA PHE A 11 -9.94 -43.84 81.22
C PHE A 11 -9.46 -44.35 79.85
N GLU A 12 -9.29 -45.66 79.69
CA GLU A 12 -8.91 -46.27 78.41
C GLU A 12 -9.97 -46.01 77.33
N LYS A 13 -11.26 -46.17 77.66
CA LYS A 13 -12.36 -45.84 76.75
C LYS A 13 -12.44 -44.34 76.42
N PHE A 14 -12.16 -43.47 77.39
CA PHE A 14 -12.12 -42.03 77.17
C PHE A 14 -10.98 -41.61 76.23
N ALA A 15 -9.79 -42.19 76.40
CA ALA A 15 -8.63 -41.92 75.55
C ALA A 15 -8.86 -42.37 74.09
N ILE A 16 -9.48 -43.54 73.88
CA ILE A 16 -9.84 -44.03 72.54
C ILE A 16 -10.90 -43.14 71.89
N PHE A 17 -11.94 -42.74 72.65
CA PHE A 17 -13.00 -41.87 72.14
C PHE A 17 -12.45 -40.48 71.76
N PHE A 18 -11.58 -39.91 72.59
CA PHE A 18 -10.97 -38.60 72.33
C PHE A 18 -10.08 -38.61 71.08
N SER A 19 -9.24 -39.64 70.90
CA SER A 19 -8.41 -39.81 69.70
C SER A 19 -9.25 -39.96 68.43
N PHE A 20 -10.34 -40.74 68.52
CA PHE A 20 -11.26 -40.94 67.39
C PHE A 20 -11.96 -39.64 67.00
N VAL A 21 -12.42 -38.84 67.96
CA VAL A 21 -13.06 -37.55 67.70
C VAL A 21 -12.07 -36.57 67.05
N LEU A 22 -10.85 -36.47 67.55
CA LEU A 22 -9.81 -35.59 67.00
C LEU A 22 -9.46 -35.93 65.55
N ILE A 23 -9.20 -37.21 65.28
CA ILE A 23 -8.90 -37.70 63.92
C ILE A 23 -10.10 -37.49 63.00
N PHE A 24 -11.32 -37.77 63.47
CA PHE A 24 -12.54 -37.57 62.68
C PHE A 24 -12.73 -36.10 62.30
N THR A 25 -12.53 -35.16 63.24
CA THR A 25 -12.59 -33.72 62.94
C THR A 25 -11.50 -33.28 61.96
N LEU A 26 -10.29 -33.82 62.07
CA LEU A 26 -9.18 -33.48 61.18
C LEU A 26 -9.42 -34.00 59.75
N VAL A 27 -9.92 -35.23 59.61
CA VAL A 27 -10.31 -35.81 58.32
C VAL A 27 -11.45 -35.04 57.70
N LEU A 28 -12.46 -34.63 58.48
CA LEU A 28 -13.57 -33.81 57.99
C LEU A 28 -13.08 -32.44 57.48
N ALA A 29 -12.17 -31.79 58.21
CA ALA A 29 -11.58 -30.52 57.78
C ALA A 29 -10.79 -30.67 56.47
N LEU A 30 -10.03 -31.77 56.32
CA LEU A 30 -9.27 -32.07 55.11
C LEU A 30 -10.20 -32.36 53.91
N LEU A 31 -11.30 -33.07 54.14
CA LEU A 31 -12.34 -33.31 53.13
C LEU A 31 -13.00 -32.01 52.68
N VAL A 32 -13.33 -31.10 53.60
CA VAL A 32 -13.91 -29.79 53.27
C VAL A 32 -12.91 -28.94 52.48
N ALA A 33 -11.64 -28.94 52.87
CA ALA A 33 -10.58 -28.24 52.13
C ALA A 33 -10.36 -28.83 50.73
N ALA A 34 -10.34 -30.16 50.60
CA ALA A 34 -10.21 -30.85 49.32
C ALA A 34 -11.43 -30.61 48.42
N TYR A 35 -12.63 -30.63 48.99
CA TYR A 35 -13.87 -30.33 48.26
C TYR A 35 -13.93 -28.86 47.82
N GLY A 36 -13.54 -27.92 48.69
CA GLY A 36 -13.41 -26.51 48.35
C GLY A 36 -12.36 -26.26 47.26
N ALA A 37 -11.20 -26.94 47.35
CA ALA A 37 -10.15 -26.88 46.34
C ALA A 37 -10.55 -27.57 45.02
N TRP A 38 -11.50 -28.50 45.02
CA TRP A 38 -12.07 -29.11 43.82
C TRP A 38 -13.11 -28.19 43.17
N LEU A 39 -14.00 -27.59 43.95
CA LEU A 39 -14.98 -26.60 43.46
C LEU A 39 -14.31 -25.33 42.93
N ALA A 40 -13.21 -24.90 43.56
CA ALA A 40 -12.47 -23.70 43.16
C ALA A 40 -11.56 -23.89 41.92
N ARG A 41 -11.48 -25.10 41.34
CA ARG A 41 -10.70 -25.31 40.10
C ARG A 41 -11.36 -24.68 38.88
N GLU A 42 -12.69 -24.71 38.82
CA GLU A 42 -13.48 -24.14 37.73
C GLU A 42 -13.30 -22.62 37.59
N PRO A 43 -13.45 -21.79 38.65
CA PRO A 43 -13.28 -20.33 38.51
C PRO A 43 -11.84 -19.91 38.24
N LEU A 44 -10.82 -20.66 38.69
CA LEU A 44 -9.41 -20.33 38.40
C LEU A 44 -9.05 -20.57 36.93
N LEU A 45 -9.70 -21.53 36.26
CA LEU A 45 -9.57 -21.77 34.83
C LEU A 45 -10.30 -20.70 34.00
N SER A 46 -11.35 -20.06 34.54
CA SER A 46 -12.08 -19.00 33.84
C SER A 46 -11.28 -17.69 33.69
N LEU A 47 -10.31 -17.39 34.57
CA LEU A 47 -9.35 -16.30 34.33
C LEU A 47 -8.37 -16.61 33.19
N LYS A 48 -8.16 -17.90 32.92
CA LYS A 48 -7.35 -18.39 31.79
C LYS A 48 -8.11 -18.26 30.47
N ASP A 49 -9.41 -18.50 30.50
CA ASP A 49 -10.30 -18.51 29.33
C ASP A 49 -10.98 -17.16 29.02
N GLY A 50 -10.88 -16.17 29.93
CA GLY A 50 -11.57 -14.88 29.78
C GLY A 50 -10.80 -13.84 28.96
N PRO A 51 -10.09 -12.89 29.61
CA PRO A 51 -9.52 -11.71 28.93
C PRO A 51 -8.18 -11.96 28.24
N ILE A 52 -7.38 -12.93 28.71
CA ILE A 52 -6.01 -13.12 28.21
C ILE A 52 -6.01 -13.86 26.86
N CYS A 53 -6.77 -14.95 26.73
CA CYS A 53 -6.91 -15.64 25.44
C CYS A 53 -7.53 -14.72 24.36
N GLY A 54 -8.60 -13.99 24.69
CA GLY A 54 -9.26 -13.11 23.72
C GLY A 54 -8.38 -11.96 23.22
N THR A 55 -7.54 -11.39 24.09
CA THR A 55 -6.59 -10.33 23.71
C THR A 55 -5.41 -10.87 22.91
N VAL A 56 -4.84 -12.02 23.27
CA VAL A 56 -3.72 -12.63 22.55
C VAL A 56 -4.12 -13.07 21.14
N THR A 57 -5.22 -13.82 21.01
CA THR A 57 -5.73 -14.25 19.70
C THR A 57 -6.17 -13.05 18.87
N GLY A 58 -6.89 -12.09 19.47
CA GLY A 58 -7.34 -10.88 18.77
C GLY A 58 -6.20 -9.98 18.30
N LEU A 59 -5.11 -9.86 19.07
CA LEU A 59 -3.95 -9.08 18.66
C LEU A 59 -3.19 -9.75 17.51
N ASN A 60 -3.07 -11.09 17.53
CA ASN A 60 -2.42 -11.85 16.46
C ASN A 60 -3.19 -11.77 15.15
N THR A 61 -4.54 -11.88 15.19
CA THR A 61 -5.38 -11.74 13.99
C THR A 61 -5.33 -10.34 13.42
N LEU A 62 -5.37 -9.30 14.26
CA LEU A 62 -5.26 -7.92 13.80
C LEU A 62 -3.91 -7.64 13.14
N LEU A 63 -2.81 -8.17 13.69
CA LEU A 63 -1.48 -8.00 13.11
C LEU A 63 -1.38 -8.67 11.73
N ASP A 64 -1.98 -9.84 11.58
CA ASP A 64 -2.02 -10.58 10.30
C ASP A 64 -2.92 -9.88 9.27
N ASP A 65 -4.07 -9.35 9.71
CA ASP A 65 -4.96 -8.55 8.87
C ASP A 65 -4.29 -7.27 8.38
N PHE A 66 -3.53 -6.57 9.24
CA PHE A 66 -2.79 -5.37 8.86
C PHE A 66 -1.61 -5.67 7.93
N GLU A 67 -0.93 -6.80 8.10
CA GLU A 67 0.17 -7.20 7.21
C GLU A 67 -0.34 -7.50 5.79
N ASN A 68 -1.50 -8.15 5.67
CA ASN A 68 -2.07 -8.56 4.39
C ASN A 68 -3.04 -7.54 3.77
N ALA A 69 -3.29 -6.41 4.44
CA ALA A 69 -4.19 -5.37 3.94
C ALA A 69 -3.63 -4.66 2.71
N VAL A 70 -4.53 -4.26 1.81
CA VAL A 70 -4.23 -3.58 0.55
C VAL A 70 -5.02 -2.29 0.45
N ILE A 71 -4.33 -1.17 0.22
CA ILE A 71 -4.96 0.13 -0.04
C ILE A 71 -5.24 0.24 -1.54
N THR A 72 -6.51 0.25 -1.92
CA THR A 72 -6.96 0.55 -3.29
C THR A 72 -7.29 2.03 -3.39
N ARG A 73 -6.56 2.77 -4.23
CA ARG A 73 -6.81 4.20 -4.45
C ARG A 73 -6.62 4.56 -5.91
N THR A 74 -7.42 5.50 -6.40
CA THR A 74 -7.20 6.14 -7.70
C THR A 74 -6.35 7.39 -7.48
N ILE A 75 -5.21 7.46 -8.18
CA ILE A 75 -4.34 8.64 -8.19
C ILE A 75 -4.67 9.47 -9.44
N HIS A 76 -5.07 10.71 -9.22
CA HIS A 76 -5.28 11.70 -10.28
C HIS A 76 -3.95 12.34 -10.65
N ILE A 77 -3.52 12.18 -11.90
CA ILE A 77 -2.31 12.78 -12.45
C ILE A 77 -2.76 13.90 -13.38
N SER A 78 -2.43 15.15 -13.03
CA SER A 78 -2.58 16.31 -13.90
C SER A 78 -1.19 16.85 -14.21
N GLN A 79 -0.72 16.61 -15.43
CA GLN A 79 0.61 17.04 -15.87
C GLN A 79 0.57 17.63 -17.26
N THR A 80 1.42 18.63 -17.50
CA THR A 80 1.56 19.27 -18.81
C THR A 80 2.83 18.77 -19.47
N ILE A 81 2.70 18.09 -20.61
CA ILE A 81 3.84 17.55 -21.36
C ILE A 81 4.21 18.54 -22.47
N PRO A 82 5.49 18.96 -22.59
CA PRO A 82 5.94 19.78 -23.71
C PRO A 82 6.09 18.92 -24.96
N VAL A 83 5.49 19.37 -26.06
CA VAL A 83 5.55 18.72 -27.36
C VAL A 83 6.28 19.68 -28.30
N GLN A 84 7.53 19.33 -28.60
CA GLN A 84 8.42 20.10 -29.47
C GLN A 84 8.78 19.28 -30.70
N PHE A 85 8.31 19.69 -31.87
CA PHE A 85 8.67 19.07 -33.14
C PHE A 85 8.69 20.09 -34.27
N GLN A 86 9.42 19.79 -35.33
CA GLN A 86 9.51 20.64 -36.51
C GLN A 86 8.70 20.01 -37.65
N ILE A 87 7.76 20.79 -38.20
CA ILE A 87 7.02 20.42 -39.39
C ILE A 87 7.74 21.04 -40.58
N ASN A 88 8.24 20.22 -41.50
CA ASN A 88 8.76 20.73 -42.77
C ASN A 88 7.59 20.95 -43.72
N LEU A 89 7.26 22.22 -43.98
CA LEU A 89 6.31 22.56 -45.04
C LEU A 89 7.04 22.49 -46.37
N ASP A 90 6.68 21.50 -47.19
CA ASP A 90 7.15 21.35 -48.57
C ASP A 90 5.94 21.33 -49.51
N ARG A 91 5.64 22.48 -50.12
CA ARG A 91 4.49 22.61 -51.03
C ARG A 91 4.65 23.73 -52.04
N ASN A 92 4.08 23.51 -53.22
CA ASN A 92 3.94 24.55 -54.23
C ASN A 92 2.74 25.44 -53.86
N ILE A 93 2.98 26.73 -53.68
CA ILE A 93 1.94 27.72 -53.38
C ILE A 93 2.03 28.88 -54.36
N THR A 94 0.90 29.52 -54.62
CA THR A 94 0.86 30.78 -55.36
C THR A 94 0.74 31.91 -54.35
N VAL A 95 1.76 32.78 -54.31
CA VAL A 95 1.77 33.96 -53.44
C VAL A 95 1.42 35.20 -54.25
N ASP A 96 0.71 36.14 -53.64
CA ASP A 96 0.49 37.46 -54.20
C ASP A 96 1.64 38.38 -53.79
N LEU A 97 2.28 39.03 -54.75
CA LEU A 97 3.37 39.97 -54.46
C LEU A 97 2.82 41.22 -53.77
N THR A 98 3.31 41.52 -52.56
CA THR A 98 2.91 42.70 -51.79
C THR A 98 3.71 43.96 -52.15
N GLY A 99 4.77 43.82 -52.93
CA GLY A 99 5.64 44.90 -53.38
C GLY A 99 6.41 44.51 -54.64
N ASN A 100 7.12 45.49 -55.21
CA ASN A 100 7.90 45.27 -56.43
C ASN A 100 9.12 44.38 -56.13
N VAL A 101 9.26 43.28 -56.88
CA VAL A 101 10.39 42.35 -56.75
C VAL A 101 11.31 42.47 -57.97
N PRO A 102 12.53 43.00 -57.82
CA PRO A 102 13.49 43.09 -58.92
C PRO A 102 14.00 41.69 -59.31
N VAL A 103 13.95 41.39 -60.60
CA VAL A 103 14.46 40.16 -61.19
C VAL A 103 15.54 40.50 -62.21
N ASN A 104 16.70 39.87 -62.03
CA ASN A 104 17.85 40.01 -62.91
C ASN A 104 18.26 38.62 -63.42
N ARG A 105 18.01 38.34 -64.71
CA ARG A 105 18.28 37.02 -65.30
C ARG A 105 18.87 37.14 -66.71
N PRO A 106 19.80 36.24 -67.09
CA PRO A 106 20.25 36.13 -68.47
C PRO A 106 19.07 35.63 -69.34
N ALA A 107 18.89 36.27 -70.49
CA ALA A 107 17.87 35.90 -71.47
C ALA A 107 18.46 35.91 -72.87
N THR A 108 17.99 34.98 -73.70
CA THR A 108 18.34 34.92 -75.12
C THR A 108 17.19 35.52 -75.92
N MET A 109 17.47 36.62 -76.61
CA MET A 109 16.51 37.33 -77.45
C MET A 109 16.68 36.87 -78.89
N VAL A 110 15.63 36.29 -79.48
CA VAL A 110 15.63 35.85 -80.89
C VAL A 110 15.05 36.98 -81.74
N LEU A 111 15.81 37.47 -82.73
CA LEU A 111 15.35 38.54 -83.59
C LEU A 111 14.41 37.98 -84.67
N PRO A 112 13.21 38.57 -84.85
CA PRO A 112 12.30 38.15 -85.91
C PRO A 112 12.91 38.41 -87.30
N GLY A 113 12.64 37.52 -88.26
CA GLY A 113 13.15 37.64 -89.63
C GLY A 113 14.54 37.04 -89.90
N GLY A 114 15.04 36.17 -89.02
CA GLY A 114 16.29 35.43 -89.24
C GLY A 114 17.57 36.17 -88.82
N GLY A 115 17.44 37.27 -88.07
CA GLY A 115 18.55 38.13 -87.63
C GLY A 115 19.44 37.59 -86.49
N GLY A 116 19.36 36.29 -86.16
CA GLY A 116 20.19 35.66 -85.13
C GLY A 116 19.65 35.75 -83.70
N GLN A 117 20.50 35.44 -82.72
CA GLN A 117 20.19 35.42 -81.29
C GLN A 117 21.17 36.29 -80.50
N ILE A 118 20.66 37.14 -79.60
CA ILE A 118 21.48 37.97 -78.70
C ILE A 118 21.33 37.41 -77.28
N ASN A 119 22.46 37.11 -76.64
CA ASN A 119 22.50 36.78 -75.22
C ASN A 119 22.74 38.07 -74.44
N GLY A 120 21.80 38.40 -73.55
CA GLY A 120 21.88 39.59 -72.71
C GLY A 120 21.32 39.34 -71.32
N THR A 121 21.36 40.37 -70.48
CA THR A 121 20.81 40.34 -69.13
C THR A 121 19.59 41.24 -69.08
N VAL A 122 18.44 40.71 -68.67
CA VAL A 122 17.21 41.48 -68.52
C VAL A 122 17.02 41.85 -67.06
N TYR A 123 16.77 43.14 -66.83
CA TYR A 123 16.37 43.70 -65.56
C TYR A 123 14.88 44.01 -65.64
N MET A 124 14.06 43.37 -64.80
CA MET A 124 12.62 43.56 -64.76
C MET A 124 12.13 43.58 -63.32
N ASP A 125 11.23 44.50 -62.99
CA ASP A 125 10.51 44.48 -61.71
C ASP A 125 9.18 43.75 -61.88
N LEU A 126 8.95 42.72 -61.08
CA LEU A 126 7.63 42.11 -60.98
C LEU A 126 6.77 43.01 -60.08
N PRO A 127 5.69 43.62 -60.59
CA PRO A 127 4.86 44.55 -59.82
C PRO A 127 4.06 43.83 -58.74
N SER A 128 3.69 44.58 -57.69
CA SER A 128 2.73 44.12 -56.68
C SER A 128 1.41 43.67 -57.31
N GLY A 129 0.75 42.67 -56.72
CA GLY A 129 -0.52 42.11 -57.20
C GLY A 129 -0.37 41.00 -58.25
N MET A 130 0.86 40.68 -58.69
CA MET A 130 1.12 39.51 -59.52
C MET A 130 1.09 38.23 -58.67
N ARG A 131 0.47 37.17 -59.21
CA ARG A 131 0.44 35.83 -58.63
C ARG A 131 1.69 35.06 -59.03
N LEU A 132 2.59 34.79 -58.10
CA LEU A 132 3.82 34.06 -58.34
C LEU A 132 3.73 32.64 -57.75
N PRO A 133 3.75 31.59 -58.59
CA PRO A 133 3.93 30.23 -58.10
C PRO A 133 5.36 30.05 -57.58
N ILE A 134 5.49 29.66 -56.33
CA ILE A 134 6.77 29.36 -55.68
C ILE A 134 6.72 27.97 -55.06
N HIS A 135 7.90 27.36 -54.96
CA HIS A 135 8.10 26.17 -54.16
C HIS A 135 8.56 26.61 -52.76
N MET A 136 7.72 26.36 -51.74
CA MET A 136 8.01 26.76 -50.37
C MET A 136 8.50 25.53 -49.59
N SER A 137 9.75 25.61 -49.13
CA SER A 137 10.38 24.65 -48.21
C SER A 137 10.79 25.40 -46.94
N LEU A 138 10.02 25.25 -45.86
CA LEU A 138 10.26 25.96 -44.61
C LEU A 138 10.05 25.04 -43.39
N PRO A 139 11.05 24.85 -42.51
CA PRO A 139 10.85 24.20 -41.22
C PRO A 139 10.09 25.12 -40.27
N VAL A 140 8.90 24.69 -39.85
CA VAL A 140 8.07 25.41 -38.87
C VAL A 140 8.20 24.70 -37.52
N PRO A 141 8.74 25.37 -36.48
CA PRO A 141 8.78 24.81 -35.14
C PRO A 141 7.38 24.86 -34.51
N VAL A 142 6.98 23.75 -33.90
CA VAL A 142 5.79 23.67 -33.05
C VAL A 142 6.28 23.48 -31.62
N ASP A 143 5.96 24.44 -30.76
CA ASP A 143 6.15 24.36 -29.31
C ASP A 143 4.78 24.51 -28.64
N GLN A 144 4.22 23.37 -28.24
CA GLN A 144 2.91 23.33 -27.59
C GLN A 144 2.98 22.54 -26.29
N ARG A 145 2.16 22.95 -25.33
CA ARG A 145 2.01 22.29 -24.03
C ARG A 145 0.68 21.55 -24.01
N LEU A 146 0.73 20.23 -23.94
CA LEU A 146 -0.46 19.39 -23.90
C LEU A 146 -0.80 19.03 -22.44
N PRO A 147 -1.97 19.44 -21.91
CA PRO A 147 -2.43 18.94 -20.62
C PRO A 147 -2.84 17.47 -20.75
N VAL A 148 -2.37 16.66 -19.82
CA VAL A 148 -2.71 15.24 -19.70
C VAL A 148 -3.29 15.03 -18.31
N GLU A 149 -4.56 14.59 -18.28
CA GLU A 149 -5.27 14.22 -17.05
C GLU A 149 -5.60 12.73 -17.13
N MET A 150 -5.14 11.96 -16.14
CA MET A 150 -5.34 10.51 -16.11
C MET A 150 -5.60 10.03 -14.69
N ASP A 151 -6.50 9.06 -14.60
CA ASP A 151 -6.87 8.39 -13.35
C ASP A 151 -6.23 7.01 -13.34
N VAL A 152 -5.22 6.84 -12.49
CA VAL A 152 -4.48 5.57 -12.39
C VAL A 152 -4.95 4.83 -11.14
N PRO A 153 -5.66 3.70 -11.26
CA PRO A 153 -5.97 2.85 -10.12
C PRO A 153 -4.69 2.15 -9.65
N VAL A 154 -4.34 2.34 -8.39
CA VAL A 154 -3.21 1.65 -7.76
C VAL A 154 -3.69 0.80 -6.60
N SER A 155 -3.03 -0.34 -6.45
CA SER A 155 -3.20 -1.28 -5.36
C SER A 155 -1.89 -1.29 -4.58
N ILE A 156 -1.91 -0.86 -3.32
CA ILE A 156 -0.72 -0.67 -2.49
C ILE A 156 -0.81 -1.67 -1.33
N PRO A 157 -0.10 -2.82 -1.39
CA PRO A 157 -0.03 -3.77 -0.28
C PRO A 157 0.74 -3.15 0.89
N LEU A 158 0.17 -3.17 2.11
CA LEU A 158 0.80 -2.50 3.26
C LEU A 158 2.17 -3.08 3.61
N ARG A 159 2.37 -4.38 3.46
CA ARG A 159 3.65 -5.06 3.67
C ARG A 159 4.80 -4.49 2.83
N GLU A 160 4.50 -3.94 1.66
CA GLU A 160 5.50 -3.41 0.71
C GLU A 160 5.76 -1.91 0.93
N THR A 161 5.04 -1.28 1.85
CA THR A 161 5.21 0.14 2.21
C THR A 161 6.09 0.31 3.44
N ASP A 162 6.50 1.54 3.72
CA ASP A 162 7.19 1.90 4.98
C ASP A 162 6.39 1.48 6.22
N LEU A 163 5.05 1.47 6.13
CA LEU A 163 4.18 1.03 7.21
C LEU A 163 4.33 -0.47 7.51
N GLY A 164 4.58 -1.29 6.49
CA GLY A 164 4.88 -2.73 6.63
C GLY A 164 6.12 -2.97 7.47
N GLY A 165 7.16 -2.14 7.31
CA GLY A 165 8.36 -2.18 8.15
C GLY A 165 8.07 -1.88 9.62
N VAL A 166 7.18 -0.92 9.90
CA VAL A 166 6.74 -0.59 11.26
C VAL A 166 5.92 -1.74 11.88
N ILE A 167 5.05 -2.38 11.10
CA ILE A 167 4.28 -3.56 11.53
C ILE A 167 5.22 -4.73 11.85
N GLN A 168 6.27 -4.94 11.04
CA GLN A 168 7.27 -5.97 11.30
C GLN A 168 8.05 -5.69 12.59
N GLN A 169 8.46 -4.44 12.84
CA GLN A 169 9.11 -4.07 14.09
C GLN A 169 8.20 -4.31 15.30
N LEU A 170 6.90 -4.00 15.18
CA LEU A 170 5.92 -4.31 16.22
C LEU A 170 5.85 -5.84 16.44
N ARG A 171 5.80 -6.65 15.39
CA ARG A 171 5.82 -8.12 15.47
C ARG A 171 7.09 -8.63 16.16
N ASP A 172 8.25 -8.07 15.86
CA ASP A 172 9.53 -8.44 16.47
C ASP A 172 9.59 -8.08 17.96
N LEU A 173 9.01 -6.94 18.36
CA LEU A 173 8.87 -6.55 19.76
C LEU A 173 7.90 -7.46 20.54
N LEU A 174 6.87 -7.98 19.88
CA LEU A 174 5.92 -8.92 20.47
C LEU A 174 6.34 -10.40 20.32
N ALA A 175 7.32 -10.72 19.49
CA ALA A 175 7.87 -12.07 19.32
C ALA A 175 8.25 -12.79 20.63
N PRO A 176 8.87 -12.14 21.65
CA PRO A 176 9.17 -12.81 22.92
C PRO A 176 7.93 -13.19 23.74
N LEU A 177 6.78 -12.54 23.49
CA LEU A 177 5.51 -12.95 24.10
C LEU A 177 4.96 -14.23 23.47
N ARG A 178 5.59 -14.77 22.42
CA ARG A 178 5.22 -16.02 21.72
C ARG A 178 3.73 -16.30 21.77
N LEU A 179 2.96 -15.38 21.19
CA LEU A 179 1.50 -15.40 21.24
C LEU A 179 0.93 -16.76 20.79
N GLN A 180 1.58 -17.43 19.82
CA GLN A 180 1.28 -18.80 19.39
C GLN A 180 1.59 -19.89 20.43
N GLU A 181 2.71 -19.78 21.17
CA GLU A 181 2.98 -20.72 22.26
C GLU A 181 2.06 -20.45 23.44
N LEU A 182 1.74 -19.20 23.76
CA LEU A 182 0.73 -18.91 24.79
C LEU A 182 -0.65 -19.43 24.40
N GLU A 183 -1.09 -19.29 23.16
CA GLU A 183 -2.35 -19.85 22.67
C GLU A 183 -2.37 -21.39 22.77
N ALA A 184 -1.29 -22.05 22.35
CA ALA A 184 -1.13 -23.51 22.44
C ALA A 184 -1.03 -24.01 23.90
N THR A 185 -0.35 -23.27 24.78
CA THR A 185 -0.13 -23.64 26.19
C THR A 185 -1.34 -23.33 27.07
N LEU A 186 -2.13 -22.31 26.69
CA LEU A 186 -3.37 -21.96 27.37
C LEU A 186 -4.54 -22.85 26.92
N LYS A 187 -4.40 -23.65 25.84
CA LYS A 187 -5.52 -24.38 25.21
C LYS A 187 -6.71 -23.46 24.97
N CYS A 188 -6.46 -22.25 24.48
CA CYS A 188 -7.53 -21.38 24.03
C CYS A 188 -8.25 -22.14 22.89
N ARG A 189 -9.40 -22.72 23.19
CA ARG A 189 -10.23 -23.44 22.21
C ARG A 189 -10.94 -22.36 21.37
N PRO A 190 -11.01 -22.50 20.03
CA PRO A 190 -11.84 -21.61 19.23
C PRO A 190 -13.31 -21.69 19.63
#